data_AF-A0A2T6FL40-F1
#
_entry.id   AF-A0A2T6FL40-F1
#
_cell.length_a   1.000
_cell.length_b   1.000
_cell.length_c   1.000
_cell.angle_alpha   90.00
_cell.angle_beta   90.00
_cell.angle_gamma   90.00
#
_symmetry.space_group_name_H-M   'P 1'
#
loop_
_entity.id
_entity.type
_entity.pdbx_description
1 polymer ?
#
loop_
_entity_poly.entity_id
_entity_poly.type
_entity_poly.pdbx_seq_one_letter_code
_entity_poly.pdbx_strand_id
1 'polypeptide(L)'
;MNNEISTLLNKLDGSGSDSEYKAVDELRQLGNQLPALLYQKYKQSKKWGQRASCLYHSTRYARDVEDAVMLGVLALNDKSKAVRYRACMLLAYSLNLEVLPALEQAKISTDSETLKDINAAIDAIKHQNSNYFVDRSHSGKISLNVN
;
A
#
# COMPACT_ATOMS: atom_id res chain seq x y z
N MET A 1 -0.35 22.72 4.95
CA MET A 1 -1.13 21.60 5.53
C MET A 1 -1.78 22.12 6.79
N ASN A 2 -3.09 21.92 6.98
CA ASN A 2 -3.79 22.31 8.22
C ASN A 2 -3.08 21.66 9.43
N ASN A 3 -2.90 22.39 10.52
CA ASN A 3 -2.17 21.94 11.72
C ASN A 3 -2.82 20.68 12.33
N GLU A 4 -4.14 20.58 12.22
CA GLU A 4 -4.93 19.42 12.64
C GLU A 4 -4.63 18.16 11.80
N ILE A 5 -4.67 18.28 10.47
CA ILE A 5 -4.32 17.18 9.54
C ILE A 5 -2.89 16.67 9.80
N SER A 6 -1.94 17.59 9.99
CA SER A 6 -0.55 17.22 10.30
C SER A 6 -0.45 16.43 11.61
N THR A 7 -1.21 16.84 12.63
CA THR A 7 -1.28 16.16 13.93
C THR A 7 -1.84 14.74 13.77
N LEU A 8 -2.91 14.57 13.01
CA LEU A 8 -3.49 13.24 12.73
C LEU A 8 -2.53 12.35 11.95
N LEU A 9 -1.90 12.88 10.89
CA LEU A 9 -0.89 12.15 10.11
C LEU A 9 0.32 11.71 10.95
N ASN A 10 0.63 12.42 12.04
CA ASN A 10 1.70 12.03 12.94
C ASN A 10 1.35 10.85 13.86
N LYS A 11 0.04 10.56 14.04
CA LYS A 11 -0.45 9.39 14.79
C LYS A 11 -0.41 8.08 13.98
N LEU A 12 -0.21 8.15 12.67
CA LEU A 12 -0.03 6.98 11.80
C LEU A 12 1.36 6.39 12.02
N ASP A 13 1.52 5.57 13.07
CA ASP A 13 2.80 4.97 13.46
C ASP A 13 3.00 3.53 12.97
N GLY A 14 1.94 2.89 12.48
CA GLY A 14 1.95 1.50 12.00
C GLY A 14 1.87 0.48 13.13
N SER A 15 1.50 0.90 14.35
CA SER A 15 1.27 0.01 15.49
C SER A 15 -0.09 -0.69 15.43
N GLY A 16 -1.06 -0.11 14.69
CA GLY A 16 -2.44 -0.56 14.74
C GLY A 16 -3.14 -0.24 16.07
N SER A 17 -2.64 0.76 16.81
CA SER A 17 -3.27 1.21 18.05
C SER A 17 -4.62 1.90 17.81
N ASP A 18 -5.48 1.94 18.83
CA ASP A 18 -6.74 2.68 18.80
C ASP A 18 -6.54 4.17 18.44
N SER A 19 -5.40 4.75 18.85
CA SER A 19 -5.06 6.14 18.52
C SER A 19 -4.80 6.32 17.02
N GLU A 20 -4.08 5.37 16.40
CA GLU A 20 -3.87 5.36 14.95
C GLU A 20 -5.20 5.20 14.21
N TYR A 21 -6.03 4.24 14.61
CA TYR A 21 -7.32 3.99 13.94
C TYR A 21 -8.28 5.19 14.05
N LYS A 22 -8.40 5.81 15.22
CA LYS A 22 -9.20 7.04 15.38
C LYS A 22 -8.70 8.17 14.49
N ALA A 23 -7.37 8.37 14.44
CA ALA A 23 -6.79 9.41 13.60
C ALA A 23 -7.07 9.17 12.11
N VAL A 24 -7.01 7.92 11.67
CA VAL A 24 -7.31 7.53 10.30
C VAL A 24 -8.78 7.72 9.97
N ASP A 25 -9.71 7.41 10.90
CA ASP A 25 -11.14 7.59 10.67
C ASP A 25 -11.52 9.08 10.49
N GLU A 26 -10.84 9.98 11.21
CA GLU A 26 -10.94 11.42 10.98
C GLU A 26 -10.34 11.82 9.62
N LEU A 27 -9.15 11.32 9.29
CA LEU A 27 -8.50 11.59 8.01
C LEU A 27 -9.31 11.06 6.81
N ARG A 28 -10.05 9.96 6.96
CA ARG A 28 -10.89 9.37 5.92
C ARG A 28 -12.03 10.29 5.48
N GLN A 29 -12.43 11.26 6.31
CA GLN A 29 -13.40 12.28 5.93
C GLN A 29 -12.92 13.16 4.76
N LEU A 30 -11.62 13.19 4.47
CA LEU A 30 -11.04 13.87 3.32
C LEU A 30 -11.28 13.12 1.99
N GLY A 31 -11.79 11.89 2.03
CA GLY A 31 -12.07 11.09 0.85
C GLY A 31 -10.85 10.93 -0.07
N ASN A 32 -11.03 11.22 -1.36
CA ASN A 32 -10.00 11.03 -2.39
C ASN A 32 -8.79 11.98 -2.26
N GLN A 33 -8.82 12.96 -1.35
CA GLN A 33 -7.66 13.81 -1.07
C GLN A 33 -6.66 13.13 -0.12
N LEU A 34 -7.07 12.10 0.62
CA LEU A 34 -6.23 11.44 1.61
C LEU A 34 -4.99 10.76 1.00
N PRO A 35 -5.07 10.00 -0.11
CA PRO A 35 -3.90 9.37 -0.71
C PRO A 35 -2.75 10.33 -1.03
N ALA A 36 -3.05 11.55 -1.54
CA ALA A 36 -2.04 12.58 -1.79
C ALA A 36 -1.30 12.97 -0.50
N LEU A 37 -2.01 13.10 0.62
CA LEU A 37 -1.42 13.44 1.92
C LEU A 37 -0.57 12.28 2.47
N LEU A 38 -1.04 11.05 2.32
CA LEU A 38 -0.29 9.84 2.71
C LEU A 38 0.97 9.66 1.86
N TYR A 39 0.91 9.99 0.56
CA TYR A 39 2.08 10.02 -0.32
C TYR A 39 3.13 11.02 0.18
N GLN A 40 2.74 12.25 0.53
CA GLN A 40 3.67 13.23 1.09
C GLN A 40 4.25 12.79 2.44
N LYS A 41 3.39 12.24 3.32
CA LYS A 41 3.81 11.72 4.63
C LYS A 41 4.81 10.58 4.49
N TYR A 42 4.59 9.66 3.54
CA TYR A 42 5.50 8.56 3.25
C TYR A 42 6.91 9.08 2.92
N LYS A 43 7.02 10.06 2.00
CA LYS A 43 8.31 10.63 1.58
C LYS A 43 9.07 11.31 2.72
N GLN A 44 8.36 11.92 3.66
CA GLN A 44 8.95 12.64 4.79
C GLN A 44 9.31 11.70 5.95
N SER A 45 8.69 10.52 6.01
CA SER A 45 8.81 9.63 7.16
C SER A 45 10.12 8.83 7.17
N LYS A 46 10.86 8.97 8.26
CA LYS A 46 12.07 8.17 8.53
C LYS A 46 11.75 6.79 9.10
N LYS A 47 10.58 6.62 9.73
CA LYS A 47 10.17 5.38 10.42
C LYS A 47 9.44 4.44 9.47
N TRP A 48 9.89 3.19 9.40
CA TRP A 48 9.28 2.21 8.51
C TRP A 48 7.81 1.93 8.85
N GLY A 49 7.42 1.94 10.13
CA GLY A 49 6.03 1.72 10.56
C GLY A 49 5.07 2.77 10.02
N GLN A 50 5.46 4.05 10.12
CA GLN A 50 4.71 5.16 9.53
C GLN A 50 4.57 5.03 8.00
N ARG A 51 5.64 4.61 7.31
CA ARG A 51 5.61 4.38 5.85
C ARG A 51 4.69 3.20 5.49
N ALA A 52 4.73 2.12 6.25
CA ALA A 52 3.84 0.97 6.07
C ALA A 52 2.36 1.35 6.35
N SER A 53 2.11 2.18 7.36
CA SER A 53 0.79 2.73 7.68
C SER A 53 0.23 3.56 6.52
N CYS A 54 1.04 4.41 5.89
CA CYS A 54 0.63 5.17 4.70
C CYS A 54 0.13 4.26 3.57
N LEU A 55 0.84 3.15 3.29
CA LEU A 55 0.42 2.18 2.28
C LEU A 55 -0.86 1.44 2.68
N TYR A 56 -0.92 0.95 3.92
CA TYR A 56 -2.07 0.21 4.42
C TYR A 56 -3.35 1.05 4.28
N HIS A 57 -3.34 2.29 4.77
CA HIS A 57 -4.51 3.16 4.71
C HIS A 57 -4.80 3.71 3.30
N SER A 58 -3.81 3.74 2.41
CA SER A 58 -4.03 4.09 1.00
C SER A 58 -4.64 2.95 0.18
N THR A 59 -4.53 1.70 0.64
CA THR A 59 -4.91 0.53 -0.16
C THR A 59 -6.37 0.59 -0.63
N ARG A 60 -7.29 1.04 0.23
CA ARG A 60 -8.72 1.15 -0.11
C ARG A 60 -9.03 2.10 -1.27
N TYR A 61 -8.14 3.03 -1.57
CA TYR A 61 -8.29 4.02 -2.64
C TYR A 61 -7.61 3.59 -3.93
N ALA A 62 -6.86 2.49 -3.93
CA ALA A 62 -5.97 2.14 -5.03
C ALA A 62 -6.67 1.75 -6.34
N ARG A 63 -7.99 1.53 -6.32
CA ARG A 63 -8.78 1.31 -7.55
C ARG A 63 -9.21 2.59 -8.24
N ASP A 64 -9.34 3.69 -7.48
CA ASP A 64 -10.01 4.91 -7.96
C ASP A 64 -9.11 6.16 -7.91
N VAL A 65 -8.02 6.12 -7.14
CA VAL A 65 -7.16 7.29 -6.89
C VAL A 65 -5.72 7.00 -7.31
N GLU A 66 -5.24 7.72 -8.32
CA GLU A 66 -3.90 7.56 -8.90
C GLU A 66 -2.78 7.73 -7.86
N ASP A 67 -2.90 8.71 -6.95
CA ASP A 67 -1.91 8.94 -5.89
C ASP A 67 -1.69 7.72 -4.99
N ALA A 68 -2.72 6.89 -4.76
CA ALA A 68 -2.59 5.65 -3.99
C ALA A 68 -1.73 4.63 -4.76
N VAL A 69 -1.96 4.51 -6.08
CA VAL A 69 -1.17 3.63 -6.95
C VAL A 69 0.27 4.12 -7.04
N MET A 70 0.49 5.42 -7.24
CA MET A 70 1.82 6.03 -7.25
C MET A 70 2.58 5.82 -5.95
N LEU A 71 1.89 5.86 -4.80
CA LEU A 71 2.49 5.53 -3.51
C LEU A 71 2.97 4.06 -3.48
N GLY A 72 2.17 3.13 -4.00
CA GLY A 72 2.57 1.73 -4.15
C GLY A 72 3.81 1.56 -5.02
N VAL A 73 3.82 2.17 -6.20
CA VAL A 73 4.96 2.12 -7.14
C VAL A 73 6.23 2.67 -6.49
N LEU A 74 6.14 3.82 -5.83
CA LEU A 74 7.27 4.43 -5.11
C LEU A 74 7.84 3.48 -4.05
N ALA A 75 6.96 2.80 -3.31
CA ALA A 75 7.33 1.96 -2.17
C ALA A 75 7.85 0.57 -2.53
N LEU A 76 7.81 0.16 -3.82
CA LEU A 76 8.43 -1.09 -4.28
C LEU A 76 9.94 -1.17 -3.96
N ASN A 77 10.59 -0.01 -3.91
CA ASN A 77 12.03 0.12 -3.62
C ASN A 77 12.31 0.55 -2.17
N ASP A 78 11.34 0.46 -1.25
CA ASP A 78 11.59 0.81 0.15
C ASP A 78 12.65 -0.11 0.76
N LYS A 79 13.52 0.45 1.61
CA LYS A 79 14.53 -0.31 2.34
C LYS A 79 13.95 -1.39 3.27
N SER A 80 12.73 -1.21 3.76
CA SER A 80 12.06 -2.16 4.65
C SER A 80 11.26 -3.20 3.88
N LYS A 81 11.52 -4.49 4.15
CA LYS A 81 10.73 -5.63 3.63
C LYS A 81 9.23 -5.48 3.91
N ALA A 82 8.87 -5.08 5.13
CA ALA A 82 7.47 -4.90 5.51
C ALA A 82 6.76 -3.82 4.68
N VAL A 83 7.50 -2.77 4.29
CA VAL A 83 6.95 -1.71 3.44
C VAL A 83 6.80 -2.21 2.00
N ARG A 84 7.78 -2.95 1.46
CA ARG A 84 7.68 -3.56 0.12
C ARG A 84 6.53 -4.55 0.02
N TYR A 85 6.28 -5.37 1.04
CA TYR A 85 5.12 -6.25 1.13
C TYR A 85 3.81 -5.45 1.01
N ARG A 86 3.67 -4.36 1.78
CA ARG A 86 2.48 -3.48 1.71
C ARG A 86 2.34 -2.81 0.35
N ALA A 87 3.44 -2.46 -0.30
CA ALA A 87 3.43 -1.92 -1.65
C ALA A 87 2.90 -2.93 -2.66
N CYS A 88 3.39 -4.17 -2.63
CA CYS A 88 2.91 -5.24 -3.50
C CYS A 88 1.42 -5.53 -3.25
N MET A 89 0.99 -5.59 -1.99
CA MET A 89 -0.41 -5.78 -1.62
C MET A 89 -1.32 -4.66 -2.15
N LEU A 90 -0.89 -3.40 -2.02
CA LEU A 90 -1.63 -2.25 -2.54
C LEU A 90 -1.78 -2.34 -4.07
N LEU A 91 -0.70 -2.61 -4.78
CA LEU A 91 -0.72 -2.71 -6.24
C LEU A 91 -1.56 -3.90 -6.71
N ALA A 92 -1.48 -5.04 -6.01
CA ALA A 92 -2.35 -6.17 -6.28
C ALA A 92 -3.84 -5.83 -6.08
N TYR A 93 -4.18 -5.02 -5.07
CA TYR A 93 -5.54 -4.55 -4.87
C TYR A 93 -6.02 -3.56 -5.94
N SER A 94 -5.11 -2.73 -6.45
CA SER A 94 -5.41 -1.75 -7.51
C SER A 94 -5.90 -2.38 -8.81
N LEU A 95 -5.40 -3.58 -9.13
CA LEU A 95 -5.60 -4.26 -10.42
C LEU A 95 -5.20 -3.44 -11.66
N ASN A 96 -4.41 -2.38 -11.45
CA ASN A 96 -4.00 -1.47 -12.52
C ASN A 96 -2.89 -2.11 -13.36
N LEU A 97 -3.18 -2.38 -14.64
CA LEU A 97 -2.22 -3.00 -15.58
C LEU A 97 -0.99 -2.12 -15.84
N GLU A 98 -1.10 -0.80 -15.71
CA GLU A 98 -0.03 0.15 -15.98
C GLU A 98 1.15 0.03 -15.01
N VAL A 99 0.97 -0.64 -13.86
CA VAL A 99 2.04 -0.82 -12.86
C VAL A 99 2.89 -2.07 -13.11
N LEU A 100 2.51 -2.93 -14.07
CA LEU A 100 3.26 -4.15 -14.39
C LEU A 100 4.73 -3.89 -14.73
N PRO A 101 5.11 -2.86 -15.53
CA PRO A 101 6.52 -2.56 -15.80
C PRO A 101 7.32 -2.23 -14.53
N ALA A 102 6.72 -1.49 -13.58
CA ALA A 102 7.37 -1.15 -12.32
C ALA A 102 7.59 -2.38 -11.44
N LEU A 103 6.63 -3.31 -11.42
CA LEU A 103 6.77 -4.59 -10.72
C LEU A 103 7.85 -5.47 -11.34
N GLU A 104 7.90 -5.58 -12.67
CA GLU A 104 8.95 -6.35 -13.36
C GLU A 104 10.34 -5.78 -13.09
N GLN A 105 10.49 -4.45 -13.12
CA GLN A 105 11.74 -3.78 -12.79
C GLN A 105 12.17 -4.07 -11.33
N ALA A 106 11.23 -4.09 -10.38
CA ALA A 106 11.52 -4.35 -8.97
C ALA A 106 12.02 -5.78 -8.70
N LYS A 107 11.77 -6.74 -9.59
CA LYS A 107 12.26 -8.14 -9.44
C LYS A 107 13.78 -8.24 -9.52
N ILE A 108 14.42 -7.34 -10.28
CA ILE A 108 15.84 -7.44 -10.62
C ILE A 108 16.73 -7.26 -9.38
N SER A 109 16.32 -6.41 -8.44
CA SER A 109 17.16 -5.94 -7.33
C SER A 109 16.60 -6.25 -5.95
N THR A 110 15.80 -7.31 -5.82
CA THR A 110 15.10 -7.63 -4.57
C THR A 110 15.48 -8.99 -4.00
N ASP A 111 15.13 -9.22 -2.74
CA ASP A 111 15.35 -10.49 -2.05
C ASP A 111 14.27 -11.53 -2.39
N SER A 112 14.56 -12.79 -2.13
CA SER A 112 13.70 -13.92 -2.53
C SER A 112 12.31 -13.90 -1.90
N GLU A 113 12.12 -13.29 -0.73
CA GLU A 113 10.80 -13.16 -0.11
C GLU A 113 9.97 -12.12 -0.85
N THR A 114 10.54 -10.91 -1.02
CA THR A 114 9.89 -9.83 -1.78
C THR A 114 9.57 -10.28 -3.21
N LEU A 115 10.44 -11.08 -3.85
CA LEU A 115 10.19 -11.60 -5.20
C LEU A 115 8.89 -12.42 -5.28
N LYS A 116 8.58 -13.21 -4.24
CA LYS A 116 7.31 -13.96 -4.20
C LYS A 116 6.11 -13.03 -4.09
N ASP A 117 6.23 -11.94 -3.34
CA ASP A 117 5.17 -10.93 -3.20
C ASP A 117 4.94 -10.18 -4.51
N ILE A 118 6.02 -9.80 -5.21
CA ILE A 118 5.93 -9.16 -6.52
C ILE A 118 5.25 -10.09 -7.53
N ASN A 119 5.66 -11.36 -7.59
CA ASN A 119 5.03 -12.33 -8.50
C ASN A 119 3.54 -12.52 -8.19
N ALA A 120 3.17 -12.58 -6.91
CA ALA A 120 1.77 -12.68 -6.50
C ALA A 120 0.97 -11.40 -6.86
N ALA A 121 1.59 -10.22 -6.79
CA ALA A 121 0.95 -8.97 -7.22
C ALA A 121 0.75 -8.92 -8.74
N ILE A 122 1.77 -9.31 -9.52
CA ILE A 122 1.67 -9.44 -10.98
C ILE A 122 0.55 -10.41 -11.36
N ASP A 123 0.50 -11.56 -10.68
CA ASP A 123 -0.49 -12.60 -10.91
C ASP A 123 -1.92 -12.11 -10.63
N ALA A 124 -2.13 -11.43 -9.50
CA ALA A 124 -3.40 -10.79 -9.16
C ALA A 124 -3.84 -9.75 -10.22
N ILE A 125 -2.90 -8.90 -10.67
CA ILE A 125 -3.17 -7.86 -11.66
C ILE A 125 -3.50 -8.47 -13.03
N LYS A 126 -2.74 -9.47 -13.50
CA LYS A 126 -2.97 -10.14 -14.79
C LYS A 126 -4.30 -10.88 -14.83
N HIS A 127 -4.73 -11.47 -13.71
CA HIS A 127 -6.00 -12.17 -13.61
C HIS A 127 -7.17 -11.27 -13.18
N GLN A 128 -6.92 -9.97 -12.97
CA GLN A 128 -7.92 -9.02 -12.47
C GLN A 128 -8.59 -9.52 -11.18
N ASN A 129 -7.82 -10.15 -10.29
CA ASN A 129 -8.31 -10.76 -9.06
C ASN A 129 -7.33 -10.50 -7.90
N SER A 130 -7.67 -9.54 -7.04
CA SER A 130 -6.80 -9.11 -5.93
C SER A 130 -6.59 -10.20 -4.87
N ASN A 131 -7.48 -11.20 -4.82
CA ASN A 131 -7.35 -12.30 -3.87
C ASN A 131 -6.11 -13.15 -4.14
N TYR A 132 -5.65 -13.26 -5.39
CA TYR A 132 -4.50 -14.09 -5.76
C TYR A 132 -3.18 -13.62 -5.13
N PHE A 133 -3.12 -12.39 -4.62
CA PHE A 133 -1.98 -11.94 -3.83
C PHE A 133 -1.76 -12.78 -2.56
N VAL A 134 -2.85 -13.12 -1.87
CA VAL A 134 -2.85 -13.94 -0.65
C VAL A 134 -3.21 -15.40 -0.92
N ASP A 135 -4.06 -15.66 -1.90
CA ASP A 135 -4.45 -16.99 -2.37
C ASP A 135 -3.55 -17.46 -3.53
N ARG A 136 -2.26 -17.65 -3.23
CA ARG A 136 -1.23 -17.93 -4.25
C ARG A 136 -1.39 -19.26 -4.99
N SER A 137 -2.27 -20.14 -4.50
CA SER A 137 -2.61 -21.41 -5.15
C SER A 137 -3.96 -21.38 -5.88
N HIS A 138 -4.61 -20.20 -5.94
CA HIS A 138 -5.92 -19.98 -6.57
C HIS A 138 -6.99 -20.95 -6.02
N SER A 139 -6.91 -21.23 -4.72
CA SER A 139 -7.79 -22.20 -4.06
C SER A 139 -9.22 -21.71 -3.84
N GLY A 140 -9.44 -20.39 -3.90
CA GLY A 140 -10.69 -19.72 -3.54
C GLY A 140 -10.97 -19.68 -2.04
N LYS A 141 -10.05 -20.16 -1.19
CA LYS A 141 -10.26 -20.28 0.27
C LYS A 141 -9.77 -19.07 1.06
N ILE A 142 -8.97 -18.20 0.44
CA ILE A 142 -8.36 -17.04 1.09
C ILE A 142 -8.75 -15.81 0.28
N SER A 143 -9.10 -14.72 0.97
CA SER A 143 -9.50 -13.47 0.33
C SER A 143 -8.73 -12.29 0.92
N LEU A 144 -8.37 -11.35 0.05
CA LEU A 144 -7.72 -10.11 0.47
C LEU A 144 -8.80 -9.13 0.92
N ASN A 145 -8.92 -8.94 2.23
CA ASN A 145 -9.84 -7.96 2.82
C ASN A 145 -9.13 -6.61 3.00
N VAL A 146 -9.74 -5.55 2.46
CA VAL A 146 -9.26 -4.18 2.60
C VAL A 146 -10.31 -3.38 3.37
N ASN A 147 -9.87 -2.76 4.48
CA ASN A 147 -10.71 -2.04 5.44
C ASN A 147 -10.93 -0.56 5.07
#